data_AF-A0A1H5Y6K6-F1
#
_entry.id   AF-A0A1H5Y6K6-F1
#
_cell.length_a   1.000
_cell.length_b   1.000
_cell.length_c   1.000
_cell.angle_alpha   90.00
_cell.angle_beta   90.00
_cell.angle_gamma   90.00
#
_symmetry.space_group_name_H-M   'P 1'
#
loop_
_entity.id
_entity.type
_entity.pdbx_description
1 polymer ?
#
loop_
_entity_poly.entity_id
_entity_poly.type
_entity_poly.pdbx_seq_one_letter_code
_entity_poly.pdbx_strand_id
1 'polypeptide(L)'
;MAAVHDHDVAHAHDHHPTGLMRWLTTTNHKDIGTLYLWFSFIMFLTGGVMALTIRAELFQPGIQIVNPEFFNQLTSLHGLVMVFGAIMPAFVGFANWQIPMMIGAPDMA
;
A
#
# COMPACT_ATOMS: atom_id res chain seq x y z
N MET A 1 30.31 -57.26 4.65
CA MET A 1 30.43 -56.25 3.58
C MET A 1 29.01 -55.82 3.27
N ALA A 2 28.39 -54.92 4.06
CA ALA A 2 28.55 -53.45 4.03
C ALA A 2 28.49 -52.95 2.56
N ALA A 3 27.55 -52.12 2.12
CA ALA A 3 26.79 -51.09 2.83
C ALA A 3 25.39 -50.90 2.22
N VAL A 4 24.47 -50.50 3.09
CA VAL A 4 23.17 -49.90 2.77
C VAL A 4 23.45 -48.59 2.04
N HIS A 5 22.91 -48.43 0.84
CA HIS A 5 22.97 -47.17 0.11
C HIS A 5 21.87 -46.27 0.68
N ASP A 6 22.22 -45.54 1.75
CA ASP A 6 21.44 -44.41 2.24
C ASP A 6 21.34 -43.40 1.09
N HIS A 7 20.13 -43.20 0.60
CA HIS A 7 19.86 -42.11 -0.33
C HIS A 7 19.73 -40.86 0.53
N ASP A 8 20.85 -40.16 0.70
CA ASP A 8 20.91 -38.82 1.26
C ASP A 8 19.95 -37.92 0.48
N VAL A 9 18.76 -37.71 1.05
CA VAL A 9 17.81 -36.69 0.59
C VAL A 9 18.49 -35.36 0.89
N ALA A 10 19.17 -34.82 -0.12
CA ALA A 10 19.65 -33.45 -0.10
C ALA A 10 18.44 -32.54 0.09
N HIS A 11 18.21 -32.12 1.33
CA HIS A 11 17.30 -31.04 1.66
C HIS A 11 17.82 -29.79 0.96
N ALA A 12 17.30 -29.53 -0.24
CA ALA A 12 17.41 -28.24 -0.89
C ALA A 12 16.81 -27.23 0.08
N HIS A 13 17.66 -26.49 0.77
CA HIS A 13 17.26 -25.35 1.56
C HIS A 13 16.77 -24.29 0.57
N ASP A 14 15.47 -24.31 0.28
CA ASP A 14 14.79 -23.23 -0.43
C ASP A 14 15.00 -21.95 0.37
N HIS A 15 15.97 -21.15 -0.07
CA HIS A 15 16.25 -19.82 0.47
C HIS A 15 15.08 -18.91 0.10
N HIS A 16 13.99 -18.99 0.85
CA HIS A 16 12.95 -17.97 0.81
C HIS A 16 13.60 -16.62 1.12
N PRO A 17 13.50 -15.62 0.23
CA PRO A 17 14.05 -14.30 0.50
C PRO A 17 13.41 -13.78 1.78
N THR A 18 14.23 -13.44 2.77
CA THR A 18 13.81 -12.89 4.05
C THR A 18 13.94 -11.36 4.03
N GLY A 19 13.17 -10.66 4.87
CA GLY A 19 13.22 -9.21 4.97
C GLY A 19 12.49 -8.46 3.85
N LEU A 20 12.98 -7.27 3.48
CA LEU A 20 12.38 -6.39 2.47
C LEU A 20 12.25 -7.05 1.10
N MET A 21 13.21 -7.93 0.75
CA MET A 21 13.22 -8.59 -0.55
C MET A 21 12.02 -9.52 -0.73
N ARG A 22 11.52 -10.11 0.37
CA ARG A 22 10.27 -10.89 0.38
C ARG A 22 9.08 -10.09 -0.10
N TRP A 23 8.95 -8.86 0.41
CA TRP A 23 7.81 -7.98 0.13
C TRP A 23 7.90 -7.37 -1.27
N LEU A 24 9.10 -7.07 -1.74
CA LEU A 24 9.34 -6.56 -3.09
C LEU A 24 9.07 -7.61 -4.18
N THR A 25 9.37 -8.88 -3.90
CA THR A 25 9.18 -9.99 -4.86
C THR A 25 8.00 -10.89 -4.51
N THR A 26 7.04 -10.42 -3.71
CA THR A 26 5.87 -11.23 -3.34
C THR A 26 4.89 -11.32 -4.50
N THR A 27 4.38 -12.52 -4.75
CA THR A 27 3.28 -12.77 -5.69
C THR A 27 1.95 -13.01 -4.98
N ASN A 28 1.94 -13.10 -3.65
CA ASN A 28 0.75 -13.43 -2.88
C ASN A 28 -0.22 -12.24 -2.84
N HIS A 29 -1.46 -12.43 -3.31
CA HIS A 29 -2.50 -11.39 -3.32
C HIS A 29 -2.75 -10.73 -1.95
N LYS A 30 -2.52 -11.44 -0.84
CA LYS A 30 -2.70 -10.89 0.52
C LYS A 30 -1.59 -9.91 0.89
N ASP A 31 -0.35 -10.24 0.56
CA ASP A 31 0.80 -9.37 0.82
C ASP A 31 0.70 -8.11 -0.04
N ILE A 32 0.37 -8.28 -1.32
CA ILE A 32 0.14 -7.18 -2.27
C ILE A 32 -1.00 -6.29 -1.78
N GLY A 33 -2.14 -6.87 -1.41
CA GLY A 33 -3.28 -6.13 -0.86
C GLY A 33 -2.90 -5.35 0.40
N THR A 34 -2.14 -5.95 1.31
CA THR A 34 -1.66 -5.31 2.54
C THR A 34 -0.74 -4.12 2.25
N LEU A 35 0.18 -4.24 1.27
CA LEU A 35 1.05 -3.15 0.85
C LEU A 35 0.24 -1.96 0.29
N TYR A 36 -0.78 -2.23 -0.53
CA TYR A 36 -1.66 -1.20 -1.09
C TYR A 36 -2.47 -0.48 -0.01
N LEU A 37 -2.98 -1.21 0.99
CA LEU A 37 -3.73 -0.63 2.10
C LEU A 37 -2.84 0.25 2.99
N TRP A 38 -1.60 -0.17 3.26
CA TRP A 38 -0.64 0.67 3.99
C TRP A 38 -0.27 1.94 3.24
N PHE A 39 0.02 1.81 1.94
CA PHE A 39 0.29 2.96 1.08
C PHE A 39 -0.89 3.94 1.07
N SER A 40 -2.10 3.42 0.84
CA SER A 40 -3.35 4.18 0.89
C SER A 40 -3.53 4.91 2.21
N PHE A 41 -3.30 4.24 3.34
CA PHE A 41 -3.46 4.83 4.67
C PHE A 41 -2.50 6.01 4.90
N ILE A 42 -1.23 5.87 4.49
CA ILE A 42 -0.25 6.96 4.58
C ILE A 42 -0.65 8.14 3.68
N MET A 43 -1.09 7.86 2.46
CA MET A 43 -1.57 8.89 1.53
C MET A 43 -2.84 9.57 2.03
N PHE A 44 -3.73 8.83 2.70
CA PHE A 44 -4.93 9.37 3.35
C PHE A 44 -4.56 10.35 4.47
N LEU A 45 -3.61 9.99 5.34
CA LEU A 45 -3.14 10.88 6.39
C LEU A 45 -2.47 12.14 5.81
N THR A 46 -1.65 11.97 4.77
CA THR A 46 -0.99 13.08 4.07
C THR A 46 -2.01 14.01 3.42
N GLY A 47 -3.00 13.45 2.71
CA GLY A 47 -4.13 14.17 2.15
C GLY A 47 -4.98 14.87 3.21
N GLY A 48 -5.19 14.22 4.36
CA GLY A 48 -5.89 14.75 5.51
C GLY A 48 -5.19 15.97 6.11
N VAL A 49 -3.87 15.94 6.28
CA VAL A 49 -3.09 17.10 6.74
C VAL A 49 -3.24 18.27 5.78
N MET A 50 -3.15 18.05 4.46
CA MET A 50 -3.39 19.10 3.47
C MET A 50 -4.79 19.70 3.58
N ALA A 51 -5.83 18.86 3.77
CA ALA A 51 -7.19 19.33 4.00
C ALA A 51 -7.35 20.14 5.28
N LEU A 52 -6.66 19.75 6.36
CA LEU A 52 -6.65 20.52 7.61
C LEU A 52 -6.00 21.89 7.41
N THR A 53 -4.90 21.97 6.66
CA THR A 53 -4.28 23.26 6.30
C THR A 53 -5.21 24.15 5.49
N ILE A 54 -5.89 23.59 4.49
CA ILE A 54 -6.89 24.33 3.68
C ILE A 54 -8.02 24.84 4.58
N ARG A 55 -8.52 24.02 5.50
CA ARG A 55 -9.57 24.43 6.45
C ARG A 55 -9.09 25.46 7.46
N ALA A 56 -7.83 25.39 7.89
CA ALA A 56 -7.24 26.38 8.78
C ALA A 56 -7.17 27.75 8.10
N GLU A 57 -6.81 27.81 6.81
CA GLU A 57 -6.82 29.07 6.04
C GLU A 57 -8.23 29.66 5.91
N LEU A 58 -9.23 28.80 5.66
CA LEU A 58 -10.63 29.21 5.46
C LEU A 58 -11.39 29.51 6.77
N PHE A 59 -10.73 29.49 7.93
CA PHE A 59 -11.40 29.69 9.23
C PHE A 59 -11.92 31.12 9.43
N GLN A 60 -11.28 32.12 8.82
CA GLN A 60 -11.74 33.51 8.78
C GLN A 60 -11.51 34.09 7.37
N PRO A 61 -12.30 35.10 6.95
CA PRO A 61 -12.10 35.73 5.65
C PRO A 61 -10.77 36.51 5.61
N GLY A 62 -9.98 36.31 4.56
CA GLY A 62 -8.69 36.97 4.36
C GLY A 62 -7.54 35.97 4.23
N ILE A 63 -6.32 36.48 4.05
CA ILE A 63 -5.10 35.67 4.01
C ILE A 63 -4.53 35.61 5.42
N GLN A 64 -4.36 34.40 5.96
CA GLN A 64 -3.95 34.18 7.35
C GLN A 64 -2.64 33.40 7.47
N ILE A 65 -2.56 32.24 6.83
CA ILE A 65 -1.53 31.23 7.07
C ILE A 65 -0.71 30.97 5.80
N VAL A 66 -1.37 30.87 4.64
CA VAL A 66 -0.74 30.48 3.37
C VAL A 66 -0.90 31.53 2.28
N ASN A 67 0.14 31.69 1.45
CA ASN A 67 0.07 32.54 0.26
C ASN A 67 -0.97 31.99 -0.75
N PRO A 68 -1.69 32.83 -1.50
CA PRO A 68 -2.70 32.39 -2.47
C PRO A 68 -2.20 31.38 -3.50
N GLU A 69 -0.96 31.52 -3.97
CA GLU A 69 -0.37 30.58 -4.93
C GLU A 69 -0.19 29.20 -4.30
N PHE A 70 0.34 29.15 -3.07
CA PHE A 70 0.52 27.91 -2.34
C PHE A 70 -0.81 27.26 -1.98
N PHE A 71 -1.85 28.04 -1.66
CA PHE A 71 -3.20 27.51 -1.41
C PHE A 71 -3.79 26.79 -2.64
N ASN A 72 -3.62 27.36 -3.83
CA ASN A 72 -4.08 26.75 -5.08
C ASN A 72 -3.33 25.43 -5.38
N GLN A 73 -2.02 25.42 -5.13
CA GLN A 73 -1.20 24.21 -5.27
C GLN A 73 -1.60 23.13 -4.26
N LEU A 74 -1.77 23.50 -2.98
CA LEU A 74 -2.23 22.61 -1.91
C LEU A 74 -3.56 21.96 -2.25
N THR A 75 -4.53 22.74 -2.72
CA THR A 75 -5.87 22.24 -3.08
C THR A 75 -5.81 21.25 -4.24
N SER A 76 -5.02 21.56 -5.27
CA SER A 76 -4.83 20.67 -6.42
C SER A 76 -4.13 19.36 -6.02
N LEU A 77 -3.08 19.45 -5.21
CA LEU A 77 -2.34 18.29 -4.71
C LEU A 77 -3.18 17.45 -3.74
N HIS A 78 -4.02 18.07 -2.91
CA HIS A 78 -4.96 17.37 -2.04
C HIS A 78 -5.89 16.47 -2.87
N GLY A 79 -6.49 17.01 -3.93
CA GLY A 79 -7.34 16.23 -4.84
C GLY A 79 -6.59 15.07 -5.49
N LEU A 80 -5.39 15.34 -6.03
CA LEU A 80 -4.55 14.32 -6.66
C LEU A 80 -4.19 13.19 -5.68
N VAL A 81 -3.70 13.53 -4.49
CA VAL A 81 -3.28 12.57 -3.45
C VAL A 81 -4.46 11.78 -2.93
N MET A 82 -5.62 12.40 -2.70
CA MET A 82 -6.80 11.69 -2.22
C MET A 82 -7.35 10.71 -3.26
N VAL A 83 -7.48 11.12 -4.52
CA VAL A 83 -8.04 10.25 -5.57
C VAL A 83 -7.06 9.15 -5.96
N PHE A 84 -5.85 9.52 -6.36
CA PHE A 84 -4.88 8.58 -6.93
C PHE A 84 -4.03 7.88 -5.87
N GLY A 85 -3.75 8.54 -4.75
CA GLY A 85 -2.92 7.98 -3.69
C GLY A 85 -3.69 7.25 -2.60
N ALA A 86 -4.86 7.74 -2.20
CA ALA A 86 -5.64 7.14 -1.10
C ALA A 86 -6.76 6.22 -1.62
N ILE A 87 -7.70 6.77 -2.40
CA ILE A 87 -8.95 6.08 -2.78
C ILE A 87 -8.66 4.91 -3.72
N MET A 88 -8.01 5.14 -4.87
CA MET A 88 -7.78 4.05 -5.84
C MET A 88 -6.96 2.90 -5.23
N PRO A 89 -5.84 3.14 -4.52
CA PRO A 89 -5.07 2.06 -3.91
C PRO A 89 -5.83 1.39 -2.75
N ALA A 90 -6.68 2.10 -2.01
CA ALA A 90 -7.55 1.47 -0.99
C ALA A 90 -8.47 0.42 -1.64
N PHE A 91 -9.18 0.82 -2.70
CA PHE A 91 -10.13 -0.05 -3.38
C PHE A 91 -9.44 -1.24 -4.04
N VAL A 92 -8.34 -1.01 -4.75
CA VAL A 92 -7.57 -2.09 -5.40
C VAL A 92 -6.91 -3.00 -4.37
N GLY A 93 -6.35 -2.44 -3.29
CA GLY A 93 -5.77 -3.23 -2.20
C GLY A 93 -6.78 -4.10 -1.50
N PHE A 94 -7.97 -3.56 -1.21
CA PHE A 94 -9.07 -4.31 -0.61
C PHE A 94 -9.59 -5.40 -1.54
N ALA A 95 -9.73 -5.10 -2.84
CA ALA A 95 -10.12 -6.09 -3.85
C ALA A 95 -9.12 -7.26 -3.90
N ASN A 96 -7.81 -6.97 -3.96
CA ASN A 96 -6.76 -7.98 -3.94
C ASN A 96 -6.79 -8.83 -2.68
N TRP A 97 -7.09 -8.24 -1.53
CA TRP A 97 -7.17 -8.98 -0.27
C TRP A 97 -8.42 -9.86 -0.22
N GLN A 98 -9.59 -9.29 -0.53
CA GLN A 98 -10.88 -9.86 -0.17
C GLN A 98 -11.53 -10.72 -1.27
N ILE A 99 -11.36 -10.36 -2.55
CA ILE A 99 -12.05 -11.06 -3.66
C ILE A 99 -11.68 -12.54 -3.73
N PRO A 100 -10.39 -12.94 -3.73
CA PRO A 100 -10.02 -14.36 -3.79
C PRO A 100 -10.59 -15.16 -2.62
N MET A 101 -10.63 -14.56 -1.42
CA MET A 101 -11.20 -15.18 -0.24
C MET A 101 -12.73 -15.34 -0.33
N MET A 102 -13.43 -14.39 -0.94
CA MET A 102 -14.88 -14.48 -1.15
C MET A 102 -15.27 -15.56 -2.16
N ILE A 103 -14.45 -15.77 -3.20
CA ILE A 103 -14.71 -16.77 -4.25
C ILE A 103 -14.07 -18.13 -3.97
N GLY A 104 -13.30 -18.27 -2.90
CA GLY A 104 -12.59 -19.51 -2.54
C GLY A 104 -11.41 -19.85 -3.46
N ALA A 105 -10.88 -18.88 -4.20
CA ALA A 105 -9.73 -19.08 -5.08
C ALA A 105 -8.40 -19.04 -4.29
N PRO A 106 -7.39 -19.82 -4.71
CA PRO A 106 -6.09 -19.85 -4.04
C PRO A 106 -5.24 -18.59 -4.26
N ASP A 107 -5.40 -17.90 -5.41
CA ASP A 107 -4.70 -16.64 -5.72
C ASP A 107 -5.47 -15.84 -6.80
N MET A 108 -5.00 -14.64 -7.16
CA MET A 108 -5.49 -13.89 -8.32
C MET A 108 -4.87 -14.35 -9.64
N ALA A 109 -5.64 -14.24 -10.72
CA ALA A 109 -5.22 -14.57 -12.10
C ALA A 109 -4.69 -13.34 -12.86
#